data_AF-A0AA40WG98-F1
#
_entry.id   AF-A0AA40WG98-F1
#
_cell.length_a   1.000
_cell.length_b   1.000
_cell.length_c   1.000
_cell.angle_alpha   90.00
_cell.angle_beta   90.00
_cell.angle_gamma   90.00
#
_symmetry.space_group_name_H-M   'P 1'
#
loop_
_entity.id
_entity.type
_entity.pdbx_description
1 polymer ?
#
loop_
_entity_poly.entity_id
_entity_poly.type
_entity_poly.pdbx_seq_one_letter_code
_entity_poly.pdbx_strand_id
1 'polypeptide(L)'
;ISPWKHILVDEFQDISPQRAALLEALRKQNSQTTLFAVGDDWQAFYRFSGAQFSLTTAFHKTFGEGELCHLDTTYRFHSRIGDIANRFVQKNPNQLKKPLKSLTPGDKKAVTLLDESQLDALLDKLSGYAKEDERILVLARYHHLKPASLQKAATRWPK
;
A
#
# COMPACT_ATOMS: atom_id res chain seq x y z
N ILE A 1 28.78 20.96 1.01
CA ILE A 1 28.20 20.27 2.19
C ILE A 1 26.69 20.26 2.00
N SER A 2 26.05 19.11 2.13
CA SER A 2 24.60 18.98 1.99
C SER A 2 23.87 19.76 3.11
N PRO A 3 22.87 20.60 2.78
CA PRO A 3 22.13 21.36 3.79
C PRO A 3 21.11 20.50 4.56
N TRP A 4 20.82 19.29 4.08
CA TRP A 4 19.76 18.44 4.62
C TRP A 4 20.22 17.69 5.87
N LYS A 5 19.72 18.09 7.04
CA LYS A 5 20.01 17.42 8.33
C LYS A 5 19.08 16.24 8.62
N HIS A 6 17.86 16.27 8.09
CA HIS A 6 16.87 15.22 8.30
C HIS A 6 16.29 14.85 6.93
N ILE A 7 16.41 13.57 6.57
CA ILE A 7 15.85 13.03 5.33
C ILE A 7 14.77 12.03 5.72
N LEU A 8 13.56 12.26 5.23
CA LEU A 8 12.41 11.39 5.45
C LEU A 8 12.05 10.75 4.11
N VAL A 9 11.93 9.42 4.10
CA VAL A 9 11.57 8.66 2.90
C VAL A 9 10.34 7.83 3.20
N ASP A 10 9.27 8.10 2.47
CA ASP A 10 8.06 7.29 2.48
C ASP A 10 8.11 6.25 1.36
N GLU A 11 7.29 5.19 1.47
CA GLU A 11 7.21 4.09 0.50
C GLU A 11 8.59 3.45 0.19
N PHE A 12 9.41 3.27 1.23
CA PHE A 12 10.80 2.82 1.11
C PHE A 12 10.94 1.42 0.49
N GLN A 13 9.88 0.62 0.49
CA GLN A 13 9.86 -0.67 -0.19
C GLN A 13 10.08 -0.58 -1.70
N ASP A 14 9.80 0.59 -2.31
CA ASP A 14 9.93 0.82 -3.74
C ASP A 14 11.23 1.56 -4.11
N ILE A 15 12.21 1.58 -3.20
CA ILE A 15 13.49 2.22 -3.44
C ILE A 15 14.32 1.49 -4.52
N SER A 16 14.87 2.26 -5.45
CA SER A 16 15.82 1.76 -6.45
C SER A 16 17.27 1.94 -5.98
N PRO A 17 18.24 1.15 -6.52
CA PRO A 17 19.65 1.32 -6.19
C PRO A 17 20.18 2.74 -6.40
N GLN A 18 19.70 3.44 -7.44
CA GLN A 18 20.11 4.81 -7.74
C GLN A 18 19.60 5.79 -6.68
N ARG A 19 18.35 5.62 -6.22
CA ARG A 19 17.78 6.45 -5.13
C ARG A 19 18.49 6.19 -3.82
N ALA A 20 18.80 4.92 -3.51
CA ALA A 20 19.60 4.57 -2.34
C ALA A 20 21.01 5.19 -2.39
N ALA A 21 21.67 5.15 -3.55
CA ALA A 21 22.97 5.78 -3.74
C ALA A 21 22.94 7.30 -3.56
N LEU A 22 21.85 7.96 -4.00
CA LEU A 22 21.65 9.39 -3.76
C LEU A 22 21.52 9.69 -2.26
N LEU A 23 20.72 8.93 -1.52
CA LEU A 23 20.57 9.09 -0.07
C LEU A 23 21.92 8.94 0.65
N GLU A 24 22.70 7.92 0.27
CA GLU A 24 24.04 7.71 0.81
C GLU A 24 25.00 8.86 0.47
N ALA A 25 24.97 9.37 -0.76
CA ALA A 25 25.79 10.52 -1.15
C ALA A 25 25.43 11.80 -0.35
N LEU A 26 24.15 12.02 -0.08
CA LEU A 26 23.69 13.15 0.74
C LEU A 26 24.16 13.04 2.19
N ARG A 27 24.07 11.83 2.78
CA ARG A 27 24.53 11.56 4.15
C ARG A 27 26.05 11.67 4.28
N LYS A 28 26.81 11.20 3.30
CA LYS A 28 28.28 11.30 3.30
C LYS A 28 28.80 12.73 3.30
N GLN A 29 28.04 13.68 2.74
CA GLN A 29 28.43 15.09 2.73
C GLN A 29 28.23 15.80 4.08
N ASN A 30 27.46 15.22 5.01
CA ASN A 30 27.17 15.81 6.31
C ASN A 30 26.92 14.69 7.34
N SER A 31 27.88 14.48 8.25
CA SER A 31 27.79 13.45 9.29
C SER A 31 26.65 13.65 10.29
N GLN A 32 26.05 14.85 10.34
CA GLN A 32 24.88 15.13 11.16
C GLN A 32 23.55 14.78 10.46
N THR A 33 23.60 14.30 9.22
CA THR A 33 22.38 13.92 8.49
C THR A 33 21.80 12.62 9.02
N THR A 34 20.55 12.69 9.46
CA THR A 34 19.74 11.55 9.88
C THR A 34 18.81 11.12 8.75
N LEU A 35 18.57 9.81 8.64
CA LEU A 35 17.66 9.22 7.67
C LEU A 35 16.57 8.46 8.42
N PHE A 36 15.32 8.80 8.12
CA PHE A 36 14.13 8.11 8.59
C PHE A 36 13.39 7.56 7.38
N ALA A 37 13.04 6.28 7.41
CA ALA A 37 12.37 5.62 6.31
C ALA A 37 11.16 4.85 6.83
N VAL A 38 10.06 4.94 6.09
CA VAL A 38 8.84 4.16 6.33
C VAL A 38 8.57 3.34 5.08
N GLY A 39 8.20 2.07 5.26
CA GLY A 39 7.83 1.21 4.15
C GLY A 39 7.19 -0.09 4.59
N ASP A 40 6.54 -0.75 3.65
CA ASP A 40 5.84 -2.02 3.85
C ASP A 40 6.25 -3.05 2.79
N ASP A 41 6.91 -4.13 3.21
CA ASP A 41 7.34 -5.22 2.34
C ASP A 41 6.17 -5.96 1.64
N TRP A 42 4.97 -5.95 2.25
CA TRP A 42 3.75 -6.52 1.66
C TRP A 42 3.21 -5.67 0.51
N GLN A 43 3.61 -4.40 0.43
CA GLN A 43 3.19 -3.44 -0.59
C GLN A 43 4.26 -3.21 -1.67
N ALA A 44 5.34 -3.98 -1.68
CA ALA A 44 6.40 -3.84 -2.68
C ALA A 44 5.98 -4.39 -4.06
N PHE A 45 5.34 -3.57 -4.90
CA PHE A 45 4.89 -3.98 -6.25
C PHE A 45 5.70 -3.38 -7.41
N TYR A 46 6.63 -2.44 -7.16
CA TYR A 46 7.45 -1.77 -8.20
C TYR A 46 8.74 -2.51 -8.57
N ARG A 47 8.83 -3.83 -8.34
CA ARG A 47 10.00 -4.62 -8.73
C ARG A 47 10.30 -4.54 -10.24
N PHE A 48 9.28 -4.33 -11.06
CA PHE A 48 9.41 -4.18 -12.52
C PHE A 48 10.13 -2.88 -12.94
N SER A 49 10.14 -1.85 -12.10
CA SER A 49 10.83 -0.58 -12.37
C SER A 49 12.22 -0.49 -11.70
N GLY A 50 12.78 -1.64 -11.32
CA GLY A 50 14.12 -1.72 -10.73
C GLY A 50 14.19 -1.44 -9.23
N ALA A 51 13.05 -1.42 -8.53
CA ALA A 51 13.05 -1.43 -7.06
C ALA A 51 13.67 -2.72 -6.55
N GLN A 52 14.57 -2.60 -5.57
CA GLN A 52 15.29 -3.75 -5.03
C GLN A 52 14.88 -4.01 -3.59
N PHE A 53 14.04 -5.02 -3.41
CA PHE A 53 13.50 -5.47 -2.12
C PHE A 53 14.57 -5.70 -1.04
N SER A 54 15.78 -6.11 -1.42
CA SER A 54 16.87 -6.31 -0.47
C SER A 54 17.36 -5.02 0.17
N LEU A 55 17.15 -3.85 -0.43
CA LEU A 55 17.52 -2.55 0.16
C LEU A 55 16.62 -2.21 1.35
N THR A 56 15.36 -2.63 1.29
CA THR A 56 14.38 -2.45 2.36
C THR A 56 14.59 -3.47 3.48
N THR A 57 14.76 -4.75 3.14
CA THR A 57 14.95 -5.81 4.15
C THR A 57 16.35 -5.80 4.78
N ALA A 58 17.35 -5.23 4.11
CA ALA A 58 18.70 -5.06 4.63
C ALA A 58 19.06 -3.59 4.87
N PHE A 59 18.09 -2.77 5.28
CA PHE A 59 18.27 -1.34 5.54
C PHE A 59 19.54 -1.06 6.36
N HIS A 60 19.75 -1.78 7.47
CA HIS A 60 20.91 -1.60 8.32
C HIS A 60 22.25 -1.91 7.64
N LYS A 61 22.27 -2.83 6.65
CA LYS A 61 23.48 -3.11 5.87
C LYS A 61 23.82 -1.99 4.89
N THR A 62 22.82 -1.27 4.40
CA THR A 62 23.01 -0.20 3.41
C THR A 62 23.22 1.16 4.06
N PHE A 63 22.47 1.46 5.13
CA PHE A 63 22.42 2.78 5.77
C PHE A 63 23.02 2.81 7.18
N GLY A 64 23.53 1.68 7.68
CA GLY A 64 24.12 1.56 9.01
C GLY A 64 23.12 1.24 10.11
N GLU A 65 23.63 1.12 11.33
CA GLU A 65 22.82 0.86 12.53
C GLU A 65 21.77 1.95 12.75
N GLY A 66 20.60 1.56 13.27
CA GLY A 66 19.50 2.46 13.56
C GLY A 66 18.38 1.76 14.32
N GLU A 67 17.41 2.54 14.78
CA GLU A 67 16.22 2.01 15.46
C GLU A 67 15.21 1.47 14.44
N LEU A 68 14.68 0.27 14.69
CA LEU A 68 13.61 -0.33 13.90
C LEU A 68 12.32 -0.36 14.72
N CYS A 69 11.30 0.35 14.24
CA CYS A 69 9.98 0.36 14.85
C CYS A 69 8.99 -0.41 13.98
N HIS A 70 8.32 -1.41 14.56
CA HIS A 70 7.25 -2.14 13.89
C HIS A 70 5.89 -1.55 14.23
N LEU A 71 5.12 -1.20 13.20
CA LEU A 71 3.73 -0.79 13.33
C LEU A 71 2.83 -1.97 12.96
N ASP A 72 2.30 -2.67 13.96
CA ASP A 72 1.47 -3.87 13.77
C ASP A 72 -0.03 -3.59 13.79
N THR A 73 -0.45 -2.35 14.01
CA THR A 73 -1.86 -1.97 14.22
C THR A 73 -2.36 -1.12 13.07
N THR A 74 -3.41 -1.58 12.40
CA THR A 74 -4.13 -0.83 11.34
C THR A 74 -5.32 -0.08 11.91
N TYR A 75 -5.45 1.17 11.48
CA TYR A 75 -6.59 2.04 11.74
C TYR A 75 -7.49 2.18 10.51
N ARG A 76 -7.11 1.58 9.37
CA ARG A 76 -7.75 1.80 8.07
C ARG A 76 -8.95 0.88 7.83
N PHE A 77 -8.85 -0.38 8.24
CA PHE A 77 -9.86 -1.39 7.96
C PHE A 77 -10.08 -2.32 9.14
N HIS A 78 -11.26 -2.93 9.17
CA HIS A 78 -11.65 -3.86 10.23
C HIS A 78 -10.93 -5.21 10.11
N SER A 79 -10.93 -5.98 11.19
CA SER A 79 -10.18 -7.25 11.32
C SER A 79 -10.39 -8.22 10.16
N ARG A 80 -11.63 -8.38 9.67
CA ARG A 80 -11.93 -9.33 8.58
C ARG A 80 -11.24 -9.04 7.23
N ILE A 81 -11.14 -7.76 6.82
CA ILE A 81 -10.38 -7.40 5.62
C ILE A 81 -8.90 -7.71 5.85
N GLY A 82 -8.39 -7.38 7.05
CA GLY A 82 -7.04 -7.70 7.47
C GLY A 82 -6.73 -9.19 7.40
N ASP A 83 -7.60 -10.05 7.94
CA ASP A 83 -7.43 -11.51 7.94
C ASP A 83 -7.36 -12.07 6.52
N ILE A 84 -8.22 -11.58 5.61
CA ILE A 84 -8.23 -12.03 4.22
C ILE A 84 -6.97 -11.58 3.51
N ALA A 85 -6.62 -10.29 3.59
CA ALA A 85 -5.42 -9.74 2.98
C ALA A 85 -4.15 -10.42 3.50
N ASN A 86 -4.07 -10.65 4.82
CA ASN A 86 -2.93 -11.28 5.48
C ASN A 86 -2.76 -12.74 5.04
N ARG A 87 -3.85 -13.51 4.96
CA ARG A 87 -3.78 -14.90 4.44
C ARG A 87 -3.36 -14.96 2.98
N PHE A 88 -3.77 -13.98 2.17
CA PHE A 88 -3.37 -13.90 0.77
C PHE A 88 -1.89 -13.58 0.62
N VAL A 89 -1.41 -12.52 1.29
CA VAL A 89 -0.04 -12.01 1.16
C VAL A 89 0.98 -13.04 1.68
N GLN A 90 0.71 -13.67 2.84
CA GLN A 90 1.57 -14.71 3.43
C GLN A 90 1.74 -15.99 2.61
N LYS A 91 1.02 -16.16 1.49
CA LYS A 91 1.32 -17.25 0.54
C LYS A 91 2.68 -17.06 -0.15
N ASN A 92 3.22 -15.84 -0.19
CA ASN A 92 4.55 -15.57 -0.72
C ASN A 92 5.60 -15.80 0.39
N PRO A 93 6.46 -16.84 0.27
CA PRO A 93 7.46 -17.15 1.30
C PRO A 93 8.57 -16.09 1.41
N ASN A 94 8.72 -15.21 0.40
CA ASN A 94 9.72 -14.14 0.41
C ASN A 94 9.29 -12.90 1.20
N GLN A 95 8.03 -12.83 1.64
CA GLN A 95 7.54 -11.72 2.45
C GLN A 95 7.80 -11.97 3.93
N LEU A 96 8.01 -10.89 4.68
CA LEU A 96 8.21 -10.97 6.12
C LEU A 96 6.91 -11.37 6.79
N LYS A 97 6.99 -12.34 7.69
CA LYS A 97 5.86 -12.68 8.56
C LYS A 97 5.78 -11.62 9.66
N LYS A 98 4.70 -10.86 9.66
CA LYS A 98 4.44 -9.84 10.67
C LYS A 98 2.97 -9.87 11.10
N PRO A 99 2.67 -9.57 12.37
CA PRO A 99 1.30 -9.44 12.83
C PRO A 99 0.66 -8.19 12.25
N LEU A 100 -0.65 -8.26 11.99
CA LEU A 100 -1.49 -7.11 11.66
C LEU A 100 -2.77 -7.20 12.48
N LYS A 101 -2.96 -6.24 13.40
CA LYS A 101 -4.10 -6.14 14.30
C LYS A 101 -4.98 -4.98 13.85
N SER A 102 -6.29 -5.17 13.89
CA SER A 102 -7.25 -4.09 13.65
C SER A 102 -7.97 -3.74 14.94
N LEU A 103 -8.20 -2.45 15.17
CA LEU A 103 -8.98 -1.96 16.31
C LEU A 103 -10.50 -2.07 16.10
N THR A 104 -10.94 -2.27 14.85
CA THR A 104 -12.36 -2.35 14.51
C THR A 104 -12.75 -3.80 14.21
N PRO A 105 -13.70 -4.41 14.95
CA PRO A 105 -14.20 -5.73 14.61
C PRO A 105 -14.99 -5.68 13.31
N GLY A 106 -14.79 -6.68 12.43
CA GLY A 106 -15.50 -6.75 11.14
C GLY A 106 -16.72 -7.67 11.16
N ASP A 107 -17.75 -7.33 10.37
CA ASP A 107 -18.92 -8.17 10.11
C ASP A 107 -18.60 -9.33 9.12
N LYS A 108 -19.49 -10.34 9.05
CA LYS A 108 -19.37 -11.58 8.29
C LYS A 108 -19.24 -11.38 6.77
N LYS A 109 -19.61 -10.23 6.19
CA LYS A 109 -19.67 -10.01 4.71
C LYS A 109 -18.62 -9.03 4.16
N ALA A 110 -17.40 -9.06 4.70
CA ALA A 110 -16.32 -8.14 4.32
C ALA A 110 -15.86 -8.19 2.86
N VAL A 111 -15.87 -9.38 2.24
CA VAL A 111 -15.41 -9.60 0.86
C VAL A 111 -16.42 -10.53 0.19
N THR A 112 -16.89 -10.14 -0.99
CA THR A 112 -17.82 -10.94 -1.81
C THR A 112 -17.19 -11.18 -3.17
N LEU A 113 -17.27 -12.42 -3.66
CA LEU A 113 -16.89 -12.78 -5.02
C LEU A 113 -18.16 -12.78 -5.87
N LEU A 114 -18.11 -12.10 -7.01
CA LEU A 114 -19.23 -11.96 -7.93
C LEU A 114 -18.73 -12.16 -9.36
N ASP A 115 -19.61 -12.66 -10.20
CA ASP A 115 -19.39 -12.68 -11.64
C ASP A 115 -19.38 -11.24 -12.19
N GLU A 116 -18.57 -10.97 -13.21
CA GLU A 116 -18.43 -9.63 -13.80
C GLU A 116 -19.77 -9.09 -14.33
N SER A 117 -20.66 -9.96 -14.83
CA SER A 117 -22.01 -9.57 -15.27
C SER A 117 -22.86 -8.93 -14.18
N GLN A 118 -22.53 -9.16 -12.91
CA GLN A 118 -23.25 -8.61 -11.75
C GLN A 118 -22.73 -7.23 -11.32
N LEU A 119 -21.65 -6.72 -11.93
CA LEU A 119 -21.03 -5.46 -11.52
C LEU A 119 -22.02 -4.29 -11.56
N ASP A 120 -22.74 -4.13 -12.66
CA ASP A 120 -23.69 -3.04 -12.84
C ASP A 120 -24.84 -3.12 -11.80
N ALA A 121 -25.38 -4.33 -11.57
CA ALA A 121 -26.41 -4.55 -10.56
C ALA A 121 -25.91 -4.28 -9.14
N LEU A 122 -24.65 -4.59 -8.84
CA LEU A 122 -24.01 -4.25 -7.57
C LEU A 122 -23.86 -2.74 -7.42
N LEU A 123 -23.35 -2.04 -8.43
CA LEU A 123 -23.19 -0.58 -8.39
C LEU A 123 -24.54 0.11 -8.24
N ASP A 124 -25.57 -0.34 -8.96
CA ASP A 124 -26.95 0.15 -8.81
C ASP A 124 -27.44 -0.05 -7.36
N LYS A 125 -27.22 -1.24 -6.79
CA LYS A 125 -27.56 -1.50 -5.39
C LYS A 125 -26.80 -0.61 -4.41
N LEU A 126 -25.48 -0.48 -4.57
CA LEU A 126 -24.64 0.33 -3.67
C LEU A 126 -25.00 1.81 -3.73
N SER A 127 -25.35 2.33 -4.92
CA SER A 127 -25.79 3.72 -5.06
C SER A 127 -27.04 4.04 -4.25
N GLY A 128 -27.91 3.05 -3.99
CA GLY A 128 -29.09 3.24 -3.14
C GLY A 128 -28.82 3.32 -1.63
N TYR A 129 -27.62 2.99 -1.16
CA TYR A 129 -27.25 3.03 0.27
C TYR A 129 -26.08 3.97 0.58
N ALA A 130 -25.27 4.32 -0.43
CA ALA A 130 -24.12 5.18 -0.27
C ALA A 130 -24.55 6.58 0.17
N LYS A 131 -23.87 7.13 1.16
CA LYS A 131 -24.08 8.53 1.60
C LYS A 131 -23.30 9.50 0.70
N GLU A 132 -23.67 10.78 0.72
CA GLU A 132 -23.02 11.82 -0.08
C GLU A 132 -21.50 11.96 0.18
N ASP A 133 -21.05 11.64 1.39
CA ASP A 133 -19.65 11.66 1.81
C ASP A 133 -18.89 10.36 1.52
N GLU A 134 -19.61 9.29 1.17
CA GLU A 134 -19.00 8.01 0.85
C GLU A 134 -18.49 7.99 -0.60
N ARG A 135 -17.50 7.13 -0.85
CA ARG A 135 -16.87 6.99 -2.16
C ARG A 135 -16.70 5.51 -2.48
N ILE A 136 -17.13 5.12 -3.67
CA ILE A 136 -16.91 3.77 -4.21
C ILE A 136 -15.79 3.86 -5.25
N LEU A 137 -14.75 3.05 -5.06
CA LEU A 137 -13.60 2.98 -5.96
C LEU A 137 -13.63 1.65 -6.70
N VAL A 138 -13.51 1.71 -8.04
CA VAL A 138 -13.35 0.53 -8.89
C VAL A 138 -11.90 0.44 -9.32
N LEU A 139 -11.21 -0.63 -8.91
CA LEU A 139 -9.82 -0.90 -9.24
C LEU A 139 -9.74 -2.05 -10.24
N ALA A 140 -8.96 -1.87 -11.31
CA ALA A 140 -8.73 -2.88 -12.32
C ALA A 140 -7.22 -3.01 -12.61
N ARG A 141 -6.79 -4.18 -13.07
CA ARG A 141 -5.38 -4.43 -13.40
C ARG A 141 -4.89 -3.59 -14.58
N TYR A 142 -5.75 -3.34 -15.56
CA TYR A 142 -5.44 -2.59 -16.77
C TYR A 142 -6.54 -1.59 -17.11
N HIS A 143 -6.18 -0.46 -17.72
CA HIS A 143 -7.14 0.56 -18.15
C HIS A 143 -8.15 0.06 -19.18
N HIS A 144 -7.78 -0.88 -20.06
CA HIS A 144 -8.70 -1.43 -21.06
C HIS A 144 -9.79 -2.33 -20.45
N LEU A 145 -9.61 -2.78 -19.19
CA LEU A 145 -10.63 -3.48 -18.42
C LEU A 145 -11.63 -2.54 -17.75
N LYS A 146 -11.50 -1.22 -17.95
CA LYS A 146 -12.46 -0.25 -17.42
C LYS A 146 -13.85 -0.55 -18.00
N PRO A 147 -14.86 -0.87 -17.18
CA PRO A 147 -16.20 -1.16 -17.66
C PRO A 147 -16.77 0.04 -18.40
N ALA A 148 -17.36 -0.19 -19.57
CA ALA A 148 -17.96 0.86 -20.39
C ALA A 148 -19.10 1.59 -19.65
N SER A 149 -19.81 0.90 -18.75
CA SER A 149 -20.85 1.48 -17.91
C SER A 149 -20.36 2.64 -17.05
N LEU A 150 -19.08 2.64 -16.64
CA LEU A 150 -18.48 3.73 -15.86
C LEU A 150 -18.35 5.04 -16.65
N GLN A 151 -18.42 5.03 -17.99
CA GLN A 151 -18.45 6.28 -18.78
C GLN A 151 -19.74 7.07 -18.51
N LYS A 152 -20.82 6.37 -18.17
CA LYS A 152 -22.11 6.97 -17.81
C LYS A 152 -22.28 7.10 -16.30
N ALA A 153 -21.23 6.87 -15.51
CA ALA A 153 -21.35 6.82 -14.05
C ALA A 153 -21.93 8.10 -13.47
N ALA A 154 -21.48 9.28 -13.94
CA ALA A 154 -21.93 10.58 -13.45
C ALA A 154 -23.42 10.86 -13.71
N THR A 155 -24.02 10.20 -14.70
CA THR A 155 -25.45 10.36 -15.04
C THR A 155 -26.31 9.18 -14.58
N ARG A 156 -25.73 7.99 -14.44
CA ARG A 156 -26.41 6.76 -13.99
C ARG A 156 -26.49 6.67 -12.46
N TRP A 157 -25.46 7.16 -11.77
CA TRP A 157 -25.37 7.19 -10.31
C TRP A 157 -25.18 8.64 -9.90
N PRO A 158 -26.30 9.40 -9.86
CA PRO A 158 -26.74 9.95 -8.58
C PRO A 158 -28.27 9.83 -8.32
N LYS A 159 -28.61 9.29 -7.14
CA LYS A 159 -29.76 9.68 -6.30
C LYS A 159 -29.24 9.97 -4.91
#